data_AF-A0A927QAG4-F1
#
_entry.id   AF-A0A927QAG4-F1
#
_cell.length_a   1.000
_cell.length_b   1.000
_cell.length_c   1.000
_cell.angle_alpha   90.00
_cell.angle_beta   90.00
_cell.angle_gamma   90.00
#
_symmetry.space_group_name_H-M   'P 1'
#
loop_
_entity.id
_entity.type
_entity.pdbx_description
1 polymer ?
#
loop_
_entity_poly.entity_id
_entity_poly.type
_entity_poly.pdbx_seq_one_letter_code
_entity_poly.pdbx_strand_id
1 'polypeptide(L)'
;MAKPTAVADFDTIYLNDPDGSISGNITANDSADGGAIYLRSLNGSTVGAKKGLEQITIIEGTYGTFKVSPNGNYTYTLHPDIKEVPAGGLVERVGYKVSDGGGRTDFDYLTITIKGEHTKPVAVNQTVEVSGNFISGDLTAENHISVSRLGGENFSTANHNDYILKFVQPDGSTVINGLYGDLHIERSGAYTYTLNEAGLGLTEAATERFQFRIYDDAFGEFDNAQTTDVGVLKISIPALSTPDLLV
;
A
#
# COMPACT_ATOMS: atom_id res chain seq x y z
N MET A 1 0.26 37.80 12.11
CA MET A 1 0.68 36.47 11.64
C MET A 1 0.93 35.62 12.87
N ALA A 2 0.16 34.55 13.00
CA ALA A 2 0.37 33.49 13.98
C ALA A 2 1.72 32.80 13.73
N LYS A 3 2.20 32.07 14.74
CA LYS A 3 3.35 31.17 14.57
C LYS A 3 2.95 30.01 13.63
N PRO A 4 3.91 29.37 12.94
CA PRO A 4 3.62 28.11 12.27
C PRO A 4 3.15 27.05 13.28
N THR A 5 2.51 26.00 12.77
CA THR A 5 2.10 24.81 13.54
C THR A 5 2.83 23.61 12.97
N ALA A 6 3.66 22.99 13.81
CA ALA A 6 4.29 21.70 13.51
C ALA A 6 3.34 20.54 13.91
N VAL A 7 3.32 19.47 13.14
CA VAL A 7 2.51 18.27 13.34
C VAL A 7 3.39 17.04 13.15
N ALA A 8 3.52 16.23 14.20
CA ALA A 8 4.37 15.04 14.20
C ALA A 8 4.21 14.16 12.94
N ASP A 9 5.34 13.63 12.49
CA ASP A 9 5.47 12.77 11.32
C ASP A 9 5.88 11.36 11.73
N PHE A 10 5.41 10.38 10.96
CA PHE A 10 5.65 8.98 11.21
C PHE A 10 5.93 8.26 9.90
N ASP A 11 6.98 7.46 9.89
CA ASP A 11 7.31 6.60 8.76
C ASP A 11 7.83 5.25 9.26
N THR A 12 7.85 4.26 8.36
CA THR A 12 8.32 2.91 8.65
C THR A 12 9.33 2.45 7.59
N ILE A 13 10.38 1.76 8.02
CA ILE A 13 11.35 1.08 7.15
C ILE A 13 11.56 -0.36 7.64
N TYR A 14 11.76 -1.29 6.71
CA TYR A 14 12.04 -2.70 6.99
C TYR A 14 13.50 -3.03 6.68
N LEU A 15 14.08 -4.04 7.33
CA LEU A 15 15.48 -4.42 7.13
C LEU A 15 15.80 -4.82 5.68
N ASN A 16 14.82 -5.37 4.97
CA ASN A 16 14.94 -5.80 3.58
C ASN A 16 14.24 -4.83 2.60
N ASP A 17 14.11 -3.57 2.98
CA ASP A 17 13.73 -2.51 2.04
C ASP A 17 14.69 -2.53 0.82
N PRO A 18 14.18 -2.63 -0.42
CA PRO A 18 15.02 -2.81 -1.61
C PRO A 18 16.07 -1.71 -1.80
N ASP A 19 15.75 -0.48 -1.40
CA ASP A 19 16.64 0.67 -1.54
C ASP A 19 17.50 0.90 -0.28
N GLY A 20 17.20 0.16 0.80
CA GLY A 20 17.80 0.38 2.13
C GLY A 20 17.49 1.76 2.71
N SER A 21 16.51 2.46 2.13
CA SER A 21 16.17 3.83 2.49
C SER A 21 14.73 4.16 2.15
N ILE A 22 14.13 5.05 2.94
CA ILE A 22 12.80 5.62 2.70
C ILE A 22 12.91 7.12 2.42
N SER A 23 11.86 7.69 1.84
CA SER A 23 11.75 9.13 1.59
C SER A 23 10.40 9.66 2.03
N GLY A 24 10.36 10.93 2.44
CA GLY A 24 9.13 11.61 2.83
C GLY A 24 9.30 13.13 2.85
N ASN A 25 8.30 13.84 3.35
CA ASN A 25 8.36 15.29 3.54
C ASN A 25 7.83 15.68 4.94
N ILE A 26 8.74 16.14 5.80
CA ILE A 26 8.48 16.51 7.21
C ILE A 26 7.50 17.68 7.33
N THR A 27 7.37 18.50 6.29
CA THR A 27 6.54 19.71 6.33
C THR A 27 5.21 19.56 5.60
N ALA A 28 4.88 18.35 5.12
CA ALA A 28 3.72 18.12 4.26
C ALA A 28 2.38 18.31 4.98
N ASN A 29 2.34 18.03 6.28
CA ASN A 29 1.17 18.17 7.17
C ASN A 29 1.22 19.43 8.05
N ASP A 30 2.29 20.23 7.94
CA ASP A 30 2.49 21.44 8.72
C ASP A 30 1.82 22.67 8.10
N SER A 31 1.65 23.75 8.87
CA SER A 31 0.98 24.95 8.37
C SER A 31 1.54 26.28 8.91
N ALA A 32 1.35 27.36 8.13
CA ALA A 32 1.67 28.74 8.51
C ALA A 32 0.69 29.73 7.84
N ASP A 33 0.40 30.86 8.51
CA ASP A 33 -0.52 31.92 8.03
C ASP A 33 -0.18 32.52 6.66
N GLY A 34 1.05 32.31 6.16
CA GLY A 34 1.53 32.79 4.85
C GLY A 34 1.69 31.69 3.81
N GLY A 35 1.29 30.45 4.10
CA GLY A 35 1.41 29.28 3.23
C GLY A 35 2.84 28.74 3.05
N ALA A 36 3.86 29.57 3.22
CA ALA A 36 5.25 29.14 3.17
C ALA A 36 5.69 28.53 4.52
N ILE A 37 6.23 27.31 4.46
CA ILE A 37 6.83 26.62 5.60
C ILE A 37 8.18 26.03 5.20
N TYR A 38 9.13 26.07 6.14
CA TYR A 38 10.49 25.59 5.91
C TYR A 38 10.99 24.78 7.08
N LEU A 39 11.67 23.66 6.80
CA LEU A 39 12.44 22.92 7.78
C LEU A 39 13.68 23.74 8.17
N ARG A 40 13.79 24.08 9.46
CA ARG A 40 14.87 24.92 10.00
C ARG A 40 15.96 24.10 10.70
N SER A 41 15.58 23.04 11.38
CA SER A 41 16.52 22.11 12.00
C SER A 41 15.92 20.72 12.17
N LEU A 42 16.78 19.71 12.14
CA LEU A 42 16.45 18.33 12.48
C LEU A 42 17.52 17.79 13.42
N ASN A 43 17.13 17.08 14.48
CA ASN A 43 18.02 16.51 15.49
C ASN A 43 19.04 17.53 16.05
N GLY A 44 18.60 18.77 16.26
CA GLY A 44 19.44 19.88 16.73
C GLY A 44 20.37 20.52 15.67
N SER A 45 20.53 19.91 14.49
CA SER A 45 21.35 20.43 13.39
C SER A 45 20.58 21.39 12.51
N THR A 46 21.22 22.50 12.08
CA THR A 46 20.57 23.52 11.23
C THR A 46 20.45 23.04 9.79
N VAL A 47 19.28 23.22 9.19
CA VAL A 47 18.99 22.94 7.77
C VAL A 47 19.07 24.25 6.97
N GLY A 48 19.95 24.28 5.97
CA GLY A 48 20.48 25.51 5.39
C GLY A 48 19.58 26.25 4.38
N ALA A 49 18.37 26.69 4.74
CA ALA A 49 17.42 27.36 3.84
C ALA A 49 17.99 28.53 3.03
N LYS A 50 18.94 29.29 3.61
CA LYS A 50 19.61 30.42 2.93
C LYS A 50 20.51 30.01 1.76
N LYS A 51 20.83 28.72 1.62
CA LYS A 51 21.64 28.17 0.53
C LYS A 51 20.78 27.64 -0.64
N GLY A 52 19.45 27.72 -0.52
CA GLY A 52 18.49 27.18 -1.50
C GLY A 52 17.62 26.09 -0.88
N LEU A 53 16.38 25.97 -1.38
CA LEU A 53 15.38 25.05 -0.81
C LEU A 53 15.66 23.56 -1.12
N GLU A 54 16.49 23.29 -2.12
CA GLU A 54 16.93 21.94 -2.50
C GLU A 54 18.31 21.57 -1.94
N GLN A 55 18.91 22.45 -1.12
CA GLN A 55 20.19 22.13 -0.48
C GLN A 55 20.02 20.97 0.49
N ILE A 56 20.86 19.95 0.34
CA ILE A 56 20.88 18.78 1.23
C ILE A 56 21.77 19.04 2.45
N THR A 57 21.27 18.68 3.63
CA THR A 57 22.02 18.59 4.88
C THR A 57 22.01 17.14 5.33
N ILE A 58 23.20 16.60 5.65
CA ILE A 58 23.35 15.23 6.17
C ILE A 58 23.37 15.30 7.69
N ILE A 59 22.53 14.48 8.34
CA ILE A 59 22.37 14.46 9.79
C ILE A 59 22.37 13.00 10.23
N GLU A 60 23.31 12.64 11.09
CA GLU A 60 23.39 11.30 11.67
C GLU A 60 22.30 11.12 12.74
N GLY A 61 21.59 10.01 12.64
CA GLY A 61 20.70 9.50 13.66
C GLY A 61 21.35 8.36 14.44
N THR A 62 20.54 7.64 15.22
CA THR A 62 21.00 6.49 16.02
C THR A 62 21.06 5.23 15.18
N TYR A 63 20.07 5.04 14.30
CA TYR A 63 19.92 3.82 13.49
C TYR A 63 20.04 4.06 11.99
N GLY A 64 20.15 5.32 11.57
CA GLY A 64 20.26 5.67 10.17
C GLY A 64 20.79 7.09 9.98
N THR A 65 20.87 7.47 8.72
CA THR A 65 21.36 8.78 8.30
C THR A 65 20.27 9.51 7.53
N PHE A 66 19.97 10.74 7.95
CA PHE A 66 19.03 11.62 7.26
C PHE A 66 19.77 12.48 6.25
N LYS A 67 19.23 12.57 5.02
CA LYS A 67 19.52 13.67 4.08
C LYS A 67 18.27 14.52 3.98
N VAL A 68 18.34 15.77 4.42
CA VAL A 68 17.16 16.65 4.48
C VAL A 68 17.37 17.95 3.74
N SER A 69 16.30 18.49 3.16
CA SER A 69 16.29 19.81 2.55
C SER A 69 15.33 20.78 3.26
N PRO A 70 15.55 22.10 3.13
CA PRO A 70 14.69 23.12 3.72
C PRO A 70 13.22 23.07 3.30
N ASN A 71 12.90 22.48 2.14
CA ASN A 71 11.52 22.24 1.68
C ASN A 71 10.82 21.06 2.40
N GLY A 72 11.47 20.46 3.40
CA GLY A 72 10.94 19.35 4.19
C GLY A 72 11.22 17.97 3.61
N ASN A 73 11.64 17.84 2.35
CA ASN A 73 11.99 16.54 1.77
C ASN A 73 13.14 15.92 2.55
N TYR A 74 13.03 14.62 2.80
CA TYR A 74 14.09 13.85 3.42
C TYR A 74 14.23 12.47 2.79
N THR A 75 15.44 11.92 2.87
CA THR A 75 15.69 10.48 2.75
C THR A 75 16.28 9.98 4.06
N TYR A 76 15.86 8.81 4.53
CA TYR A 76 16.44 8.12 5.68
C TYR A 76 17.03 6.79 5.23
N THR A 77 18.35 6.64 5.35
CA THR A 77 19.07 5.41 5.01
C THR A 77 19.42 4.66 6.28
N LEU A 78 19.02 3.39 6.38
CA LEU A 78 19.33 2.56 7.54
C LEU A 78 20.83 2.28 7.61
N HIS A 79 21.40 2.25 8.80
CA HIS A 79 22.80 1.88 8.96
C HIS A 79 23.02 0.39 8.62
N PRO A 80 24.10 0.06 7.89
CA PRO A 80 24.31 -1.29 7.35
C PRO A 80 24.68 -2.34 8.41
N ASP A 81 25.04 -1.92 9.62
CA ASP A 81 25.36 -2.78 10.77
C ASP A 81 24.12 -3.31 11.50
N ILE A 82 22.93 -2.77 11.23
CA ILE A 82 21.66 -3.29 11.75
C ILE A 82 21.29 -4.55 10.95
N LYS A 83 21.55 -5.72 11.54
CA LYS A 83 21.26 -7.04 10.92
C LYS A 83 20.00 -7.72 11.44
N GLU A 84 19.59 -7.35 12.65
CA GLU A 84 18.41 -7.92 13.28
C GLU A 84 17.65 -6.80 14.01
N VAL A 85 16.33 -6.89 13.97
CA VAL A 85 15.42 -5.98 14.67
C VAL A 85 14.60 -6.83 15.63
N PRO A 86 14.52 -6.45 16.93
CA PRO A 86 13.68 -7.17 17.89
C PRO A 86 12.23 -7.24 17.44
N ALA A 87 11.47 -8.22 17.92
CA ALA A 87 10.05 -8.37 17.59
C ALA A 87 9.18 -7.12 17.90
N GLY A 88 9.65 -6.24 18.80
CA GLY A 88 9.01 -4.96 19.12
C GLY A 88 9.43 -3.78 18.23
N GLY A 89 10.30 -3.98 17.24
CA GLY A 89 10.87 -2.93 16.40
C GLY A 89 11.99 -2.12 17.09
N LEU A 90 12.65 -1.28 16.31
CA LEU A 90 13.47 -0.16 16.80
C LEU A 90 12.76 1.16 16.44
N VAL A 91 13.03 2.22 17.20
CA VAL A 91 12.41 3.53 16.97
C VAL A 91 13.49 4.61 16.94
N GLU A 92 13.61 5.28 15.80
CA GLU A 92 14.39 6.51 15.65
C GLU A 92 13.44 7.70 15.82
N ARG A 93 13.65 8.55 16.82
CA ARG A 93 12.83 9.74 17.05
C ARG A 93 13.69 10.98 17.11
N VAL A 94 13.52 11.88 16.15
CA VAL A 94 14.30 13.12 16.03
C VAL A 94 13.38 14.33 16.08
N GLY A 95 13.77 15.33 16.89
CA GLY A 95 13.02 16.59 16.97
C GLY A 95 13.32 17.47 15.76
N TYR A 96 12.29 18.08 15.18
CA TYR A 96 12.41 19.04 14.08
C TYR A 96 11.81 20.39 14.44
N LYS A 97 12.25 21.43 13.74
CA LYS A 97 11.72 22.79 13.90
C LYS A 97 11.38 23.37 12.54
N VAL A 98 10.17 23.89 12.41
CA VAL A 98 9.70 24.61 11.22
C VAL A 98 9.72 26.11 11.40
N SER A 99 9.68 26.84 10.29
CA SER A 99 9.75 28.30 10.25
C SER A 99 8.79 28.85 9.19
N ASP A 100 8.13 29.97 9.50
CA ASP A 100 7.29 30.74 8.55
C ASP A 100 8.11 31.65 7.62
N GLY A 101 9.44 31.63 7.75
CA GLY A 101 10.36 32.53 7.03
C GLY A 101 10.41 33.96 7.60
N GLY A 102 9.43 34.34 8.42
CA GLY A 102 9.35 35.60 9.17
C GLY A 102 9.99 35.54 10.57
N GLY A 103 10.68 34.43 10.89
CA GLY A 103 11.42 34.24 12.13
C GLY A 103 10.63 33.57 13.25
N ARG A 104 9.34 33.26 13.05
CA ARG A 104 8.56 32.45 13.99
C ARG A 104 8.80 30.97 13.70
N THR A 105 8.77 30.16 14.74
CA THR A 105 9.03 28.73 14.63
C THR A 105 8.12 27.92 15.53
N ASP A 106 7.95 26.66 15.17
CA ASP A 106 7.30 25.65 16.00
C ASP A 106 8.09 24.33 15.91
N PHE A 107 7.81 23.39 16.80
CA PHE A 107 8.62 22.20 17.00
C PHE A 107 7.73 20.97 17.20
N ASP A 108 8.09 19.87 16.56
CA ASP A 108 7.53 18.53 16.83
C ASP A 108 8.57 17.44 16.47
N TYR A 109 8.16 16.20 16.27
CA TYR A 109 9.02 15.05 16.06
C TYR A 109 8.71 14.30 14.76
N LEU A 110 9.78 13.85 14.10
CA LEU A 110 9.73 12.78 13.10
C LEU A 110 10.10 11.47 13.80
N THR A 111 9.27 10.45 13.63
CA THR A 111 9.46 9.11 14.19
C THR A 111 9.56 8.08 13.08
N ILE A 112 10.72 7.44 12.94
CA ILE A 112 10.92 6.30 12.04
C ILE A 112 10.83 5.01 12.84
N THR A 113 9.86 4.17 12.48
CA THR A 113 9.74 2.81 13.00
C THR A 113 10.56 1.88 12.12
N ILE A 114 11.49 1.15 12.72
CA ILE A 114 12.32 0.17 12.01
C ILE A 114 11.80 -1.21 12.39
N LYS A 115 11.36 -1.97 11.39
CA LYS A 115 10.84 -3.32 11.55
C LYS A 115 11.84 -4.34 10.98
N GLY A 116 11.63 -5.62 11.31
CA GLY A 116 12.43 -6.73 10.78
C GLY A 116 12.26 -6.92 9.26
N GLU A 117 12.54 -8.12 8.78
CA GLU A 117 12.28 -8.44 7.36
C GLU A 117 10.77 -8.50 7.09
N HIS A 118 10.36 -7.93 5.96
CA HIS A 118 9.00 -8.03 5.44
C HIS A 118 8.97 -8.93 4.22
N THR A 119 8.16 -9.98 4.26
CA THR A 119 8.01 -10.88 3.11
C THR A 119 6.93 -10.32 2.21
N LYS A 120 7.30 -10.00 0.96
CA LYS A 120 6.32 -9.60 -0.05
C LYS A 120 5.31 -10.72 -0.24
N PRO A 121 4.03 -10.41 -0.42
CA PRO A 121 3.06 -11.42 -0.74
C PRO A 121 3.27 -12.02 -2.12
N VAL A 122 2.80 -13.25 -2.28
CA VAL A 122 2.90 -14.03 -3.52
C VAL A 122 1.51 -14.41 -3.99
N ALA A 123 1.24 -14.26 -5.29
CA ALA A 123 -0.03 -14.60 -5.88
C ALA A 123 -0.06 -16.07 -6.27
N VAL A 124 -0.96 -16.84 -5.67
CA VAL A 124 -1.11 -18.26 -5.99
C VAL A 124 -2.24 -18.47 -7.00
N ASN A 125 -1.91 -19.07 -8.15
CA ASN A 125 -2.93 -19.47 -9.11
C ASN A 125 -3.89 -20.50 -8.52
N GLN A 126 -5.19 -20.28 -8.70
CA GLN A 126 -6.22 -21.21 -8.25
C GLN A 126 -6.96 -21.81 -9.45
N THR A 127 -7.23 -23.10 -9.39
CA THR A 127 -8.15 -23.77 -10.32
C THR A 127 -9.22 -24.47 -9.51
N VAL A 128 -10.48 -24.10 -9.73
CA VAL A 128 -11.64 -24.69 -9.07
C VAL A 128 -12.67 -25.12 -10.10
N GLU A 129 -13.48 -26.11 -9.78
CA GLU A 129 -14.57 -26.58 -10.63
C GLU A 129 -15.92 -26.29 -9.97
N VAL A 130 -16.89 -25.82 -10.76
CA VAL A 130 -18.24 -25.54 -10.26
C VAL A 130 -18.97 -26.84 -9.98
N SER A 131 -19.43 -27.00 -8.72
CA SER A 131 -20.34 -28.06 -8.32
C SER A 131 -21.72 -27.46 -8.06
N GLY A 132 -22.70 -27.77 -8.91
CA GLY A 132 -24.02 -27.13 -8.87
C GLY A 132 -24.00 -25.76 -9.56
N ASN A 133 -24.54 -24.73 -8.89
CA ASN A 133 -24.74 -23.40 -9.50
C ASN A 133 -23.77 -22.33 -9.01
N PHE A 134 -22.97 -22.61 -7.97
CA PHE A 134 -22.02 -21.65 -7.44
C PHE A 134 -20.85 -22.34 -6.75
N ILE A 135 -19.74 -21.62 -6.58
CA ILE A 135 -18.63 -21.99 -5.71
C ILE A 135 -18.21 -20.81 -4.85
N SER A 136 -17.43 -21.11 -3.81
CA SER A 136 -16.76 -20.11 -2.99
C SER A 136 -15.33 -20.53 -2.73
N GLY A 137 -14.48 -19.56 -2.43
CA GLY A 137 -13.10 -19.79 -2.08
C GLY A 137 -12.49 -18.55 -1.46
N ASP A 138 -11.18 -18.61 -1.25
CA ASP A 138 -10.41 -17.50 -0.75
C ASP A 138 -9.10 -17.41 -1.54
N LEU A 139 -8.84 -16.25 -2.13
CA LEU A 139 -7.61 -16.01 -2.85
C LEU A 139 -6.42 -15.86 -1.87
N THR A 140 -6.65 -15.47 -0.61
CA THR A 140 -5.64 -15.03 0.37
C THR A 140 -5.07 -16.13 1.27
N ALA A 141 -5.16 -17.40 0.88
CA ALA A 141 -4.68 -18.52 1.72
C ALA A 141 -3.19 -18.42 2.14
N GLU A 142 -2.39 -17.52 1.55
CA GLU A 142 -1.02 -17.20 1.95
C GLU A 142 -0.76 -15.70 2.25
N ASN A 143 -1.81 -14.97 2.64
CA ASN A 143 -1.78 -13.76 3.48
C ASN A 143 -1.66 -12.34 2.90
N HIS A 144 -1.69 -12.02 1.61
CA HIS A 144 -2.04 -10.64 1.17
C HIS A 144 -2.57 -10.62 -0.27
N ILE A 145 -3.69 -9.95 -0.63
CA ILE A 145 -4.19 -9.77 -2.03
C ILE A 145 -4.93 -8.44 -2.22
N SER A 146 -4.80 -7.79 -3.40
CA SER A 146 -5.73 -6.74 -3.89
C SER A 146 -5.94 -6.79 -5.41
N VAL A 147 -7.17 -7.05 -5.86
CA VAL A 147 -7.52 -7.25 -7.29
C VAL A 147 -7.76 -5.90 -8.01
N SER A 148 -7.22 -5.70 -9.23
CA SER A 148 -7.54 -4.52 -10.08
C SER A 148 -7.80 -4.90 -11.55
N ARG A 149 -8.73 -4.18 -12.23
CA ARG A 149 -9.14 -4.41 -13.63
C ARG A 149 -8.49 -3.40 -14.59
N LEU A 150 -8.13 -3.84 -15.80
CA LEU A 150 -7.57 -2.98 -16.85
C LEU A 150 -8.66 -2.10 -17.49
N GLY A 151 -8.45 -0.79 -17.58
CA GLY A 151 -9.15 0.10 -18.53
C GLY A 151 -10.29 0.99 -17.99
N GLY A 152 -10.43 1.20 -16.69
CA GLY A 152 -11.38 2.17 -16.12
C GLY A 152 -10.73 3.01 -15.03
N GLU A 153 -10.21 4.18 -15.40
CA GLU A 153 -9.69 5.19 -14.47
C GLU A 153 -10.83 5.73 -13.60
N ASN A 154 -10.72 5.66 -12.27
CA ASN A 154 -11.51 6.49 -11.35
C ASN A 154 -10.77 6.66 -10.01
N PHE A 155 -10.56 7.92 -9.61
CA PHE A 155 -9.89 8.37 -8.38
C PHE A 155 -10.91 8.88 -7.33
N SER A 156 -10.63 8.70 -6.02
CA SER A 156 -10.86 9.69 -4.94
C SER A 156 -10.34 9.17 -3.58
N THR A 157 -10.11 10.07 -2.62
CA THR A 157 -9.07 10.08 -1.55
C THR A 157 -9.55 9.89 -0.10
N ALA A 158 -8.58 9.43 0.75
CA ALA A 158 -8.41 9.52 2.24
C ALA A 158 -9.46 8.83 3.17
N ASN A 159 -9.16 8.24 4.35
CA ASN A 159 -8.02 8.28 5.28
C ASN A 159 -7.99 7.03 6.21
N HIS A 160 -6.78 6.55 6.53
CA HIS A 160 -6.29 5.77 7.71
C HIS A 160 -6.55 4.26 7.95
N ASN A 161 -5.44 3.62 8.37
CA ASN A 161 -5.15 2.29 8.92
C ASN A 161 -4.82 1.15 7.94
N ASP A 162 -3.58 1.22 7.44
CA ASP A 162 -2.62 0.16 7.08
C ASP A 162 -2.97 -0.94 6.09
N TYR A 163 -4.11 -0.88 5.39
CA TYR A 163 -4.29 -1.59 4.12
C TYR A 163 -5.32 -0.83 3.30
N ILE A 164 -5.00 -0.26 2.13
CA ILE A 164 -6.04 0.24 1.20
C ILE A 164 -6.22 -0.78 0.09
N LEU A 165 -7.36 -1.48 0.12
CA LEU A 165 -7.79 -2.37 -0.95
C LEU A 165 -8.74 -1.57 -1.85
N LYS A 166 -8.28 -1.21 -3.05
CA LYS A 166 -9.08 -0.47 -4.06
C LYS A 166 -10.07 -1.43 -4.73
N PHE A 167 -11.25 -1.57 -4.14
CA PHE A 167 -12.45 -2.12 -4.78
C PHE A 167 -13.47 -0.99 -4.92
N VAL A 168 -14.04 -0.78 -6.11
CA VAL A 168 -15.17 0.13 -6.28
C VAL A 168 -16.45 -0.69 -6.17
N GLN A 169 -16.93 -0.90 -4.94
CA GLN A 169 -18.32 -0.64 -4.54
C GLN A 169 -18.32 -0.14 -3.07
N PRO A 170 -19.24 0.75 -2.66
CA PRO A 170 -19.29 1.33 -1.31
C PRO A 170 -19.54 0.32 -0.18
N ASP A 171 -19.83 -0.95 -0.50
CA ASP A 171 -20.28 -1.98 0.44
C ASP A 171 -19.20 -2.99 0.86
N GLY A 172 -17.97 -2.88 0.33
CA GLY A 172 -16.85 -3.77 0.69
C GLY A 172 -16.62 -4.94 -0.26
N SER A 173 -17.40 -5.05 -1.33
CA SER A 173 -17.29 -6.12 -2.32
C SER A 173 -17.08 -5.63 -3.75
N THR A 174 -16.66 -6.52 -4.65
CA THR A 174 -16.59 -6.26 -6.09
C THR A 174 -17.22 -7.40 -6.86
N VAL A 175 -18.20 -7.06 -7.70
CA VAL A 175 -18.85 -7.98 -8.62
C VAL A 175 -18.25 -7.81 -10.02
N ILE A 176 -17.78 -8.90 -10.60
CA ILE A 176 -17.29 -9.01 -11.98
C ILE A 176 -18.27 -9.92 -12.72
N ASN A 177 -19.04 -9.35 -13.64
CA ASN A 177 -19.91 -10.16 -14.51
C ASN A 177 -19.08 -10.85 -15.59
N GLY A 178 -18.95 -12.17 -15.49
CA GLY A 178 -18.28 -13.03 -16.46
C GLY A 178 -19.22 -13.53 -17.55
N LEU A 179 -18.66 -14.26 -18.51
CA LEU A 179 -19.39 -14.88 -19.61
C LEU A 179 -20.32 -16.00 -19.11
N TYR A 180 -19.84 -16.83 -18.19
CA TYR A 180 -20.59 -18.00 -17.69
C TYR A 180 -21.10 -17.83 -16.24
N GLY A 181 -20.70 -16.76 -15.56
CA GLY A 181 -21.11 -16.50 -14.19
C GLY A 181 -20.54 -15.20 -13.63
N ASP A 182 -21.09 -14.78 -12.50
CA ASP A 182 -20.71 -13.57 -11.79
C ASP A 182 -19.74 -13.91 -10.65
N LEU A 183 -18.59 -13.27 -10.63
CA LEU A 183 -17.58 -13.38 -9.56
C LEU A 183 -17.74 -12.22 -8.58
N HIS A 184 -18.08 -12.51 -7.34
CA HIS A 184 -18.13 -11.57 -6.23
C HIS A 184 -16.89 -11.77 -5.35
N ILE A 185 -16.10 -10.73 -5.11
CA ILE A 185 -14.86 -10.78 -4.32
C ILE A 185 -14.96 -9.76 -3.18
N GLU A 186 -14.69 -10.22 -1.96
CA GLU A 186 -14.63 -9.40 -0.75
C GLU A 186 -13.25 -8.79 -0.57
N ARG A 187 -13.20 -7.74 0.25
CA ARG A 187 -11.95 -7.11 0.69
C ARG A 187 -10.98 -8.11 1.35
N SER A 188 -11.47 -9.17 1.97
CA SER A 188 -10.60 -10.19 2.58
C SER A 188 -9.98 -11.16 1.56
N GLY A 189 -10.31 -11.06 0.27
CA GLY A 189 -9.92 -12.05 -0.74
C GLY A 189 -10.85 -13.27 -0.83
N ALA A 190 -11.82 -13.39 0.09
CA ALA A 190 -12.92 -14.34 -0.03
C ALA A 190 -13.73 -14.03 -1.30
N TYR A 191 -14.17 -15.06 -2.01
CA TYR A 191 -14.94 -14.89 -3.23
C TYR A 191 -16.05 -15.92 -3.38
N THR A 192 -17.07 -15.56 -4.16
CA THR A 192 -18.09 -16.48 -4.67
C THR A 192 -18.20 -16.32 -6.18
N TYR A 193 -18.43 -17.42 -6.89
CA TYR A 193 -18.73 -17.40 -8.32
C TYR A 193 -20.05 -18.11 -8.56
N THR A 194 -21.03 -17.43 -9.16
CA THR A 194 -22.37 -17.96 -9.40
C THR A 194 -22.65 -18.03 -10.89
N LEU A 195 -23.10 -19.18 -11.40
CA LEU A 195 -23.43 -19.35 -12.81
C LEU A 195 -24.57 -18.43 -13.23
N ASN A 196 -24.41 -17.81 -14.41
CA ASN A 196 -25.48 -17.09 -15.09
C ASN A 196 -26.22 -18.04 -16.07
N GLU A 197 -27.19 -17.53 -16.83
CA GLU A 197 -27.95 -18.34 -17.78
C GLU A 197 -27.06 -19.06 -18.82
N ALA A 198 -25.97 -18.44 -19.26
CA ALA A 198 -25.06 -19.04 -20.23
C ALA A 198 -24.23 -20.18 -19.62
N GLY A 199 -23.78 -20.04 -18.37
CA GLY A 199 -23.09 -21.11 -17.64
C GLY A 199 -24.02 -22.29 -17.31
N LEU A 200 -25.27 -22.01 -16.95
CA LEU A 200 -26.29 -23.03 -16.68
C LEU A 200 -26.69 -23.81 -17.95
N GLY A 201 -26.56 -23.21 -19.13
CA GLY A 201 -26.96 -23.79 -20.42
C GLY A 201 -25.85 -24.52 -21.19
N LEU A 202 -24.70 -24.78 -20.57
CA LEU A 202 -23.55 -25.39 -21.25
C LEU A 202 -23.83 -26.84 -21.69
N THR A 203 -23.63 -27.12 -22.97
CA THR A 203 -23.66 -28.47 -23.54
C THR A 203 -22.28 -29.12 -23.62
N GLU A 204 -21.22 -28.31 -23.48
CA GLU A 204 -19.83 -28.74 -23.39
C GLU A 204 -19.16 -28.02 -22.21
N ALA A 205 -18.17 -28.65 -21.59
CA ALA A 205 -17.47 -28.04 -20.47
C ALA A 205 -16.74 -26.77 -20.91
N ALA A 206 -16.75 -25.75 -20.06
CA ALA A 206 -16.12 -24.46 -20.32
C ALA A 206 -15.11 -24.11 -19.22
N THR A 207 -14.32 -23.07 -19.49
CA THR A 207 -13.42 -22.49 -18.50
C THR A 207 -13.51 -20.97 -18.57
N GLU A 208 -13.59 -20.34 -17.41
CA GLU A 208 -13.44 -18.89 -17.25
C GLU A 208 -12.18 -18.57 -16.45
N ARG A 209 -11.54 -17.43 -16.75
CA ARG A 209 -10.29 -17.00 -16.10
C ARG A 209 -10.38 -15.55 -15.64
N PHE A 210 -9.98 -15.31 -14.40
CA PHE A 210 -9.88 -13.99 -13.79
C PHE A 210 -8.45 -13.75 -13.35
N GLN A 211 -7.87 -12.61 -13.74
CA GLN A 211 -6.58 -12.18 -13.22
C GLN A 211 -6.80 -11.31 -11.99
N PHE A 212 -5.96 -11.52 -10.97
CA PHE A 212 -5.93 -10.69 -9.79
C PHE A 212 -4.51 -10.23 -9.48
N ARG A 213 -4.39 -9.10 -8.80
CA ARG A 213 -3.12 -8.56 -8.35
C ARG A 213 -3.03 -8.66 -6.84
N ILE A 214 -1.84 -8.43 -6.32
CA ILE A 214 -1.60 -8.25 -4.91
C ILE A 214 -0.79 -6.98 -4.75
N TYR A 215 -1.11 -6.20 -3.72
CA TYR A 215 -0.36 -5.01 -3.36
C TYR A 215 0.18 -5.15 -1.94
N ASP A 216 1.41 -4.68 -1.78
CA ASP A 216 2.15 -4.58 -0.53
C ASP A 216 2.49 -3.11 -0.30
N ASP A 217 1.95 -2.53 0.76
CA ASP A 217 2.15 -1.12 1.13
C ASP A 217 3.28 -0.93 2.15
N ALA A 218 3.96 -2.01 2.55
CA ALA A 218 5.06 -1.97 3.52
C ALA A 218 6.28 -1.14 3.06
N PHE A 219 6.46 -0.89 1.75
CA PHE A 219 7.64 -0.21 1.19
C PHE A 219 7.35 1.18 0.56
N GLY A 220 6.27 1.86 0.96
CA GLY A 220 6.00 3.25 0.58
C GLY A 220 4.74 3.47 -0.27
N GLU A 221 4.27 4.72 -0.26
CA GLU A 221 2.94 5.12 -0.73
C GLU A 221 2.61 4.81 -2.20
N PHE A 222 1.30 4.68 -2.42
CA PHE A 222 0.54 4.32 -3.62
C PHE A 222 1.03 4.80 -5.00
N ASP A 223 1.73 5.93 -5.09
CA ASP A 223 2.18 6.49 -6.38
C ASP A 223 3.40 5.76 -6.95
N ASN A 224 4.12 4.98 -6.12
CA ASN A 224 5.22 4.12 -6.54
C ASN A 224 4.97 2.64 -6.24
N ALA A 225 3.71 2.21 -6.06
CA ALA A 225 3.34 0.82 -5.82
C ALA A 225 3.90 -0.09 -6.94
N GLN A 226 5.12 -0.60 -6.72
CA GLN A 226 5.71 -1.64 -7.51
C GLN A 226 4.78 -2.85 -7.37
N THR A 227 4.20 -3.30 -8.47
CA THR A 227 3.33 -4.48 -8.54
C THR A 227 3.92 -5.64 -7.73
N THR A 228 3.20 -6.15 -6.72
CA THR A 228 3.67 -7.25 -5.87
C THR A 228 2.99 -8.57 -6.21
N ASP A 229 3.07 -8.95 -7.49
CA ASP A 229 2.63 -10.24 -8.08
C ASP A 229 1.19 -10.31 -8.61
N VAL A 230 0.98 -11.19 -9.59
CA VAL A 230 -0.27 -11.37 -10.35
C VAL A 230 -0.64 -12.85 -10.39
N GLY A 231 -1.86 -13.16 -9.96
CA GLY A 231 -2.41 -14.52 -9.97
C GLY A 231 -3.56 -14.69 -10.94
N VAL A 232 -3.93 -15.95 -11.17
CA VAL A 232 -5.05 -16.36 -12.02
C VAL A 232 -5.98 -17.27 -11.23
N LEU A 233 -7.25 -16.88 -11.15
CA LEU A 233 -8.36 -17.74 -10.76
C LEU A 233 -8.97 -18.36 -12.03
N LYS A 234 -8.84 -19.66 -12.19
CA LYS A 234 -9.44 -20.45 -13.27
C LYS A 234 -10.67 -21.19 -12.73
N ILE A 235 -11.83 -20.92 -13.29
CA ILE A 235 -13.08 -21.62 -12.99
C ILE A 235 -13.37 -22.61 -14.12
N SER A 236 -13.39 -23.91 -13.81
CA SER A 236 -13.89 -24.95 -14.69
C SER A 236 -15.40 -25.13 -14.48
N ILE A 237 -16.15 -25.21 -15.56
CA ILE A 237 -17.61 -25.33 -15.52
C ILE A 237 -18.00 -26.59 -16.30
N PRO A 238 -18.55 -27.62 -15.64
CA PRO A 238 -18.94 -28.84 -16.33
C PRO A 238 -20.13 -28.58 -17.26
N ALA A 239 -20.27 -29.40 -18.30
CA ALA A 239 -21.49 -29.42 -19.10
C ALA A 239 -22.67 -29.90 -18.25
N LEU A 240 -23.89 -29.50 -18.64
CA LEU A 240 -25.09 -30.14 -18.15
C LEU A 240 -24.99 -31.65 -18.38
N SER A 241 -25.08 -32.43 -17.30
CA SER A 241 -25.27 -33.87 -17.44
C SER A 241 -26.58 -34.11 -18.19
N THR A 242 -26.54 -34.79 -19.33
CA THR A 242 -27.75 -35.32 -19.94
C THR A 242 -28.42 -36.20 -18.90
N PRO A 243 -29.72 -36.01 -18.57
CA PRO A 243 -30.42 -36.96 -17.73
C PRO A 243 -30.27 -38.33 -18.38
N ASP A 244 -29.84 -39.34 -17.61
CA ASP A 244 -29.92 -40.73 -18.08
C ASP A 244 -31.36 -40.96 -18.52
N LEU A 245 -31.55 -41.08 -19.83
CA LEU A 245 -32.78 -41.57 -20.41
C LEU A 245 -32.89 -43.01 -19.93
N LEU A 246 -33.60 -43.22 -18.82
CA LEU A 246 -34.06 -44.54 -18.39
C LEU A 246 -34.89 -45.11 -19.54
N VAL A 247 -34.27 -46.04 -20.27
CA VAL A 247 -34.89 -46.89 -21.30
C VAL A 247 -35.83 -47.90 -20.63
#